data_AF-A0A4R4VUB6-F1
#
_entry.id   AF-A0A4R4VUB6-F1
#
_cell.length_a   1.000
_cell.length_b   1.000
_cell.length_c   1.000
_cell.angle_alpha   90.00
_cell.angle_beta   90.00
_cell.angle_gamma   90.00
#
_symmetry.space_group_name_H-M   'P 1'
#
loop_
_entity.id
_entity.type
_entity.pdbx_description
1 polymer ?
#
loop_
_entity_poly.entity_id
_entity_poly.type
_entity_poly.pdbx_seq_one_letter_code
_entity_poly.pdbx_strand_id
1 'polypeptide(L)' 'MPDIRVRLRGGPQDGQELTVSADSSGKPIPRITLPARARNPEAVPPRLIYERAGKNGDGTWEFRYTGAET' A
#
# COMPACT_ATOMS: atom_id res chain seq x y z
N MET A 1 -4.11 -17.87 1.66
CA MET A 1 -4.12 -16.93 0.52
C MET A 1 -2.66 -16.61 0.20
N PRO A 2 -2.22 -16.58 -1.07
CA PRO A 2 -0.84 -16.24 -1.37
C PRO A 2 -0.57 -14.77 -1.04
N ASP A 3 0.63 -14.54 -0.56
CA ASP A 3 1.17 -13.24 -0.23
C ASP A 3 1.91 -12.65 -1.43
N ILE A 4 1.56 -11.45 -1.85
CA ILE A 4 2.11 -10.79 -3.05
C ILE A 4 2.93 -9.58 -2.62
N ARG A 5 4.14 -9.48 -3.16
CA ARG A 5 4.99 -8.30 -3.00
C ARG A 5 4.46 -7.15 -3.87
N VAL A 6 4.30 -6.00 -3.24
CA VAL A 6 3.83 -4.78 -3.87
C VAL A 6 4.75 -3.62 -3.53
N ARG A 7 4.76 -2.59 -4.37
CA ARG A 7 5.52 -1.37 -4.17
C ARG A 7 4.59 -0.17 -4.13
N LEU A 8 4.78 0.68 -3.13
CA LEU A 8 4.04 1.92 -2.97
C LEU A 8 4.62 3.01 -3.90
N ARG A 9 3.72 3.81 -4.47
CA ARG A 9 4.05 4.94 -5.34
C ARG A 9 3.30 6.20 -4.89
N GLY A 10 4.05 7.28 -4.72
CA GLY A 10 3.57 8.56 -4.21
C GLY A 10 3.31 8.57 -2.70
N GLY A 11 2.98 9.76 -2.21
CA GLY A 11 2.65 9.99 -0.80
C GLY A 11 3.83 9.78 0.16
N PRO A 12 3.55 9.75 1.47
CA PRO A 12 4.59 9.72 2.50
C PRO A 12 5.43 8.44 2.57
N GLN A 13 4.98 7.34 1.97
CA GLN A 13 5.69 6.06 1.95
C GLN A 13 6.06 5.60 0.54
N ASP A 14 6.30 6.53 -0.39
CA ASP A 14 6.77 6.21 -1.73
C ASP A 14 8.02 5.29 -1.70
N GLY A 15 8.04 4.32 -2.60
CA GLY A 15 9.15 3.38 -2.74
C GLY A 15 9.16 2.23 -1.73
N GLN A 16 8.32 2.27 -0.70
CA GLN A 16 8.22 1.18 0.26
C GLN A 16 7.65 -0.09 -0.40
N GLU A 17 8.27 -1.23 -0.12
CA GLU A 17 7.77 -2.55 -0.51
C GLU A 17 7.01 -3.19 0.65
N LEU A 18 5.90 -3.86 0.33
CA LEU A 18 5.03 -4.51 1.28
C LEU A 18 4.57 -5.87 0.74
N THR A 19 4.11 -6.70 1.66
CA THR A 19 3.43 -7.95 1.33
C THR A 19 1.95 -7.78 1.62
N VAL A 20 1.09 -8.07 0.65
CA VAL A 20 -0.36 -7.98 0.80
C VAL A 20 -1.00 -9.29 0.35
N SER A 21 -2.15 -9.60 0.93
CA SER A 21 -2.91 -10.78 0.55
C SER A 21 -3.47 -10.65 -0.88
N ALA A 22 -3.51 -11.77 -1.58
CA ALA A 22 -4.22 -11.88 -2.85
C ALA A 22 -5.70 -12.25 -2.66
N ASP A 23 -6.55 -11.73 -3.55
CA ASP A 23 -7.91 -12.20 -3.77
C ASP A 23 -7.93 -13.60 -4.42
N SER A 24 -9.12 -14.19 -4.55
CA SER A 24 -9.31 -15.52 -5.13
C SER A 24 -8.90 -15.64 -6.60
N SER A 25 -8.67 -14.53 -7.30
CA SER A 25 -8.15 -14.49 -8.68
C SER A 25 -6.62 -14.33 -8.74
N GLY A 26 -5.95 -14.34 -7.58
CA GLY A 26 -4.49 -14.18 -7.48
C GLY A 26 -4.00 -12.75 -7.68
N LYS A 27 -4.89 -11.74 -7.58
CA LYS A 27 -4.51 -10.32 -7.64
C LYS A 27 -4.43 -9.76 -6.22
N PRO A 28 -3.53 -8.82 -5.92
CA PRO A 28 -3.50 -8.20 -4.60
C PRO A 28 -4.81 -7.46 -4.31
N ILE A 29 -5.20 -7.35 -3.04
CA ILE A 29 -6.39 -6.60 -2.60
C ILE A 29 -6.45 -5.20 -3.22
N PRO A 30 -7.64 -4.65 -3.53
CA PRO A 30 -7.75 -3.43 -4.33
C PRO A 30 -7.24 -2.17 -3.63
N ARG A 31 -7.25 -2.16 -2.29
CA ARG A 31 -6.88 -1.03 -1.46
C ARG A 31 -6.14 -1.50 -0.22
N ILE A 32 -5.15 -0.73 0.20
CA ILE A 32 -4.48 -0.88 1.49
C ILE A 32 -4.51 0.43 2.24
N THR A 33 -4.59 0.32 3.56
CA THR A 33 -4.57 1.44 4.48
C THR A 33 -3.43 1.23 5.47
N LEU A 34 -2.54 2.21 5.59
CA LEU A 34 -1.33 2.12 6.39
C LEU A 34 -1.25 3.30 7.36
N PRO A 35 -0.80 3.10 8.60
CA PRO A 35 -0.52 4.24 9.46
C PRO A 35 0.59 5.07 8.82
N ALA A 36 0.41 6.39 8.74
CA ALA A 36 1.53 7.28 8.45
C ALA A 36 2.62 7.09 9.51
N ARG A 37 3.89 7.20 9.11
CA ARG A 37 4.99 7.22 10.07
C ARG A 37 4.88 8.51 10.90
N ALA A 38 4.29 8.41 12.09
CA ALA A 38 4.27 9.52 13.04
C ALA A 38 5.66 9.72 13.64
N ARG A 39 6.10 10.98 13.73
CA ARG A 39 7.26 11.36 14.53
C ARG A 39 6.94 11.38 16.03
N ASN A 40 5.67 11.60 16.37
CA ASN A 40 5.18 11.62 17.74
C ASN A 40 4.43 10.33 18.08
N PRO A 41 4.88 9.55 19.08
CA PRO A 41 4.20 8.31 19.48
C PRO A 41 2.85 8.54 20.17
N GLU A 42 2.57 9.77 20.64
CA GLU A 42 1.34 10.13 21.36
C GLU A 42 0.20 10.61 20.44
N ALA A 43 0.50 10.90 19.16
CA ALA A 43 -0.51 11.31 18.19
C ALA A 43 -1.01 10.10 17.40
N VAL A 44 -2.34 9.97 17.21
CA VAL A 44 -2.91 8.98 16.30
C VAL A 44 -2.46 9.34 14.87
N PRO A 45 -1.63 8.52 14.19
CA PRO A 45 -1.19 8.83 12.85
C PRO A 45 -2.37 8.81 11.88
N PRO A 46 -2.44 9.75 10.92
CA PRO A 46 -3.40 9.63 9.82
C PRO A 46 -3.14 8.32 9.07
N ARG A 47 -4.21 7.72 8.58
CA ARG A 47 -4.19 6.49 7.80
C ARG A 47 -4.04 6.83 6.32
N LEU A 48 -2.90 6.47 5.75
CA LEU A 48 -2.59 6.65 4.33
C LEU A 48 -3.31 5.58 3.52
N ILE A 49 -3.95 6.01 2.44
CA ILE A 49 -4.72 5.16 1.53
C ILE A 49 -3.93 4.98 0.24
N TYR A 50 -3.79 3.73 -0.17
CA TYR A 50 -3.22 3.39 -1.46
C TYR A 50 -4.12 2.42 -2.22
N GLU A 51 -4.26 2.62 -3.53
CA GLU A 51 -5.06 1.78 -4.41
C GLU A 51 -4.21 1.03 -5.43
N ARG A 52 -4.61 -0.20 -5.75
CA ARG A 52 -3.93 -1.06 -6.71
C ARG A 52 -3.97 -0.42 -8.10
N ALA A 53 -2.80 -0.09 -8.65
CA ALA A 53 -2.69 0.53 -9.96
C ALA A 53 -2.50 -0.50 -11.08
N GLY A 54 -1.53 -1.41 -10.92
CA GLY A 54 -1.18 -2.36 -11.98
C GLY A 54 0.06 -3.20 -11.64
N LYS A 55 0.46 -4.08 -12.55
CA LYS A 55 1.66 -4.90 -12.43
C LYS A 55 2.74 -4.32 -13.35
N ASN A 56 3.92 -4.06 -12.81
CA ASN A 56 5.10 -3.63 -13.59
C ASN A 56 5.62 -4.78 -14.46
N GLY A 57 6.45 -4.46 -15.46
CA GLY A 57 7.08 -5.44 -16.36
C GLY A 57 7.97 -6.47 -15.64
N ASP A 58 8.52 -6.10 -14.49
CA ASP A 58 9.28 -6.98 -13.58
C ASP A 58 8.39 -7.93 -12.75
N GLY A 59 7.08 -7.75 -12.81
CA GLY A 59 6.10 -8.60 -12.13
C GLY A 59 5.70 -8.13 -10.73
N THR A 60 6.28 -7.05 -10.23
CA THR A 60 5.87 -6.39 -8.98
C THR A 60 4.59 -5.58 -9.18
N TRP A 61 3.64 -5.68 -8.25
CA TRP A 61 2.41 -4.87 -8.27
C TRP A 61 2.64 -3.48 -7.67
N GLU A 62 2.04 -2.44 -8.25
CA GLU A 62 2.11 -1.07 -7.76
C GLU A 62 0.81 -0.65 -7.08
N PHE A 63 0.97 0.09 -5.98
CA PHE A 63 -0.11 0.74 -5.25
C PHE A 63 0.13 2.24 -5.21
N ARG A 64 -0.81 3.04 -5.70
CA ARG A 64 -0.69 4.50 -5.79
C ARG A 64 -1.38 5.17 -4.61
N TYR A 65 -0.71 6.15 -4.03
CA TYR A 65 -1.28 6.98 -2.98
C TYR A 65 -2.49 7.76 -3.51
N THR A 66 -3.61 7.68 -2.80
CA THR A 66 -4.86 8.39 -3.16
C THR A 66 -5.32 9.38 -2.11
N GLY A 67 -4.80 9.31 -0.88
CA GLY A 67 -5.13 10.27 0.16
C GLY A 67 -4.84 9.73 1.57
N ALA A 68 -5.32 10.46 2.57
CA ALA A 68 -5.24 10.06 3.95
C ALA A 68 -6.56 10.34 4.67
N GLU A 69 -6.90 9.50 5.63
CA GLU A 69 -8.04 9.65 6.54
C GLU A 69 -7.52 9.80 7.98
N THR A 70 -8.11 10.70 8.76
CA THR A 70 -7.80 10.94 10.19
C THR A 70 -8.87 10.37 11.09
#